data_AF-A0A8K0FZR7-F1
#
_entry.id   AF-A0A8K0FZR7-F1
#
_cell.length_a   1.000
_cell.length_b   1.000
_cell.length_c   1.000
_cell.angle_alpha   90.00
_cell.angle_beta   90.00
_cell.angle_gamma   90.00
#
_symmetry.space_group_name_H-M   'P 1'
#
loop_
_entity.id
_entity.type
_entity.pdbx_description
1 polymer ?
#
loop_
_entity_poly.entity_id
_entity_poly.type
_entity_poly.pdbx_seq_one_letter_code
_entity_poly.pdbx_strand_id
1 'polypeptide(L)'
;MKNILSQEKIIPNNGGYPVQEIFDSVRSVLNKSAIIQCVVDRTTKMSLISEIRICFNKMLDLTDCDTVKEGDFIRIADILTNCNIKKPVMYYPDNVTAPVPIAISDDEEDSVLMTIPRTTATMSTLDSLYNTREYLITFYRTIKLLIWATI
;
A
#
# COMPACT_ATOMS: atom_id res chain seq x y z
N MET A 1 -4.94 19.67 2.42
CA MET A 1 -3.77 19.15 3.15
C MET A 1 -2.67 18.91 2.13
N LYS A 2 -1.46 19.45 2.33
CA LYS A 2 -0.34 19.20 1.41
C LYS A 2 0.26 17.83 1.74
N ASN A 3 0.34 16.95 0.75
CA ASN A 3 1.02 15.66 0.89
C ASN A 3 2.54 15.91 0.97
N ILE A 4 3.23 15.33 1.95
CA ILE A 4 4.69 15.50 2.16
C ILE A 4 5.47 15.24 0.88
N LEU A 5 5.12 14.17 0.14
CA LEU A 5 5.76 13.81 -1.12
C LEU A 5 5.50 14.85 -2.22
N SER A 6 4.28 15.37 -2.29
CA SER A 6 3.90 16.36 -3.31
C SER A 6 4.62 17.71 -3.16
N GLN A 7 5.14 18.03 -1.97
CA GLN A 7 5.89 19.27 -1.73
C GLN A 7 7.25 19.27 -2.45
N GLU A 8 7.80 18.08 -2.67
CA GLU A 8 9.09 17.88 -3.36
C GLU A 8 8.89 17.27 -4.75
N LYS A 9 7.70 17.45 -5.34
CA LYS A 9 7.33 16.98 -6.69
C LYS A 9 7.32 15.45 -6.85
N ILE A 10 7.35 14.68 -5.76
CA ILE A 10 7.09 13.24 -5.78
C ILE A 10 5.58 13.03 -5.84
N ILE A 11 5.07 12.88 -7.06
CA ILE A 11 3.66 12.62 -7.35
C ILE A 11 3.48 11.23 -7.97
N PRO A 12 2.30 10.61 -7.84
CA PRO A 12 2.07 9.31 -8.45
C PRO A 12 2.32 9.30 -9.96
N ASN A 13 3.02 8.30 -10.47
CA ASN A 13 3.37 8.15 -11.89
C ASN A 13 3.60 6.68 -12.28
N ASN A 14 3.85 6.42 -13.58
CA ASN A 14 4.10 5.08 -14.10
C ASN A 14 5.59 4.66 -14.14
N GLY A 15 6.53 5.57 -13.88
CA GLY A 15 7.97 5.33 -13.95
C GLY A 15 8.63 4.98 -12.60
N GLY A 16 7.96 5.28 -11.49
CA GLY A 16 8.49 5.17 -10.13
C GLY A 16 9.59 6.20 -9.83
N TYR A 17 10.18 6.08 -8.64
CA TYR A 17 11.29 6.92 -8.17
C TYR A 17 12.37 6.07 -7.50
N PRO A 18 13.65 6.46 -7.54
CA PRO A 18 14.67 5.89 -6.69
C PRO A 18 14.27 6.03 -5.20
N VAL A 19 14.53 4.99 -4.39
CA VAL A 19 14.22 5.04 -2.95
C VAL A 19 14.92 6.20 -2.24
N GLN A 20 16.11 6.58 -2.71
CA GLN A 20 16.87 7.72 -2.20
C GLN A 20 16.10 9.03 -2.37
N GLU A 21 15.50 9.24 -3.55
CA GLU A 21 14.75 10.47 -3.85
C GLU A 21 13.50 10.58 -2.97
N ILE A 22 12.81 9.47 -2.74
CA ILE A 22 11.66 9.40 -1.83
C ILE A 22 12.09 9.73 -0.40
N PHE A 23 13.20 9.13 0.06
CA PHE A 23 13.73 9.37 1.40
C PHE A 23 14.15 10.83 1.59
N ASP A 24 14.89 11.39 0.64
CA ASP A 24 15.37 12.78 0.69
C ASP A 24 14.21 13.78 0.68
N SER A 25 13.16 13.49 -0.09
CA SER A 25 11.91 14.26 -0.10
C SER A 25 11.22 14.27 1.27
N VAL A 26 11.16 13.12 1.95
CA VAL A 26 10.56 13.05 3.29
C VAL A 26 11.45 13.78 4.30
N ARG A 27 12.78 13.59 4.20
CA ARG A 27 13.77 14.21 5.08
C ARG A 27 13.80 15.73 4.94
N SER A 28 13.62 16.29 3.74
CA SER A 28 13.60 17.74 3.53
C SER A 28 12.43 18.42 4.25
N VAL A 29 11.27 17.77 4.28
CA VAL A 29 10.05 18.30 4.90
C VAL A 29 10.03 18.07 6.42
N LEU A 30 10.47 16.90 6.88
CA LEU A 30 10.42 16.50 8.29
C LEU A 30 11.69 16.84 9.08
N ASN A 31 12.80 17.12 8.39
CA ASN A 31 14.14 17.28 8.97
C ASN A 31 14.56 16.11 9.89
N LYS A 32 14.01 14.91 9.63
CA LYS A 32 14.20 13.68 10.40
C LYS A 32 14.21 12.46 9.48
N SER A 33 14.96 11.43 9.85
CA SER A 33 15.03 10.19 9.09
C SER A 33 13.73 9.37 9.24
N ALA A 34 13.18 8.95 8.11
CA ALA A 34 12.01 8.08 8.03
C ALA A 34 12.38 6.72 7.44
N ILE A 35 11.53 5.71 7.64
CA ILE A 35 11.69 4.39 7.02
C ILE A 35 10.78 4.30 5.82
N ILE A 36 11.34 4.03 4.65
CA ILE A 36 10.57 3.78 3.43
C ILE A 36 10.35 2.28 3.30
N GLN A 37 9.10 1.85 3.34
CA GLN A 37 8.74 0.44 3.22
C GLN A 37 8.04 0.17 1.90
N CYS A 38 8.50 -0.88 1.23
CA CYS A 38 7.95 -1.40 0.00
C CYS A 38 7.36 -2.80 0.17
N VAL A 39 6.42 -3.10 -0.72
CA VAL A 39 5.96 -4.46 -1.01
C VAL A 39 6.39 -4.83 -2.42
N VAL A 40 6.70 -6.10 -2.65
CA VAL A 40 7.01 -6.58 -4.00
C VAL A 40 5.77 -7.24 -4.58
N ASP A 41 5.29 -6.73 -5.70
CA ASP A 41 4.22 -7.38 -6.45
C ASP A 41 4.72 -8.72 -7.00
N ARG A 42 3.98 -9.79 -6.74
CA ARG A 42 4.42 -11.15 -7.07
C ARG A 42 4.41 -11.43 -8.57
N THR A 43 3.57 -10.73 -9.33
CA THR A 43 3.36 -10.92 -10.77
C THR A 43 4.39 -10.11 -11.55
N THR A 44 4.45 -8.81 -11.31
CA THR A 44 5.30 -7.88 -12.05
C THR A 44 6.73 -7.80 -11.50
N LYS A 45 6.97 -8.32 -10.30
CA LYS A 45 8.25 -8.22 -9.56
C LYS A 45 8.72 -6.78 -9.36
N MET A 46 7.79 -5.83 -9.40
CA MET A 46 8.02 -4.41 -9.12
C MET A 46 7.97 -4.16 -7.61
N SER A 47 8.82 -3.24 -7.14
CA SER A 47 8.80 -2.75 -5.77
C SER A 47 7.81 -1.60 -5.71
N LEU A 48 6.77 -1.69 -4.89
CA LEU A 48 5.76 -0.64 -4.71
C LEU A 48 5.92 -0.02 -3.34
N ILE A 49 5.80 1.30 -3.26
CA ILE A 49 5.74 1.98 -1.97
C ILE A 49 4.47 1.52 -1.23
N SER A 50 4.65 1.10 0.01
CA SER A 50 3.56 0.60 0.85
C SER A 50 3.33 1.52 2.04
N GLU A 51 4.39 1.86 2.76
CA GLU A 51 4.31 2.68 3.97
C GLU A 51 5.53 3.60 4.06
N ILE A 52 5.34 4.77 4.67
CA ILE A 52 6.40 5.63 5.15
C ILE A 52 6.24 5.70 6.67
N ARG A 53 7.23 5.19 7.41
CA ARG A 53 7.20 5.20 8.87
C ARG A 53 7.97 6.41 9.38
N ILE A 54 7.26 7.23 10.15
CA ILE A 54 7.79 8.42 10.82
C ILE A 54 7.93 8.06 12.31
N CYS A 55 9.06 8.39 12.92
CA CYS A 55 9.34 8.02 14.30
C CYS A 55 9.12 9.18 15.27
N PHE A 56 8.63 8.84 16.46
CA PHE A 56 8.43 9.77 17.56
C PHE A 56 9.09 9.22 18.83
N ASN A 57 9.65 10.10 19.64
CA ASN A 57 10.16 9.72 20.96
C ASN A 57 8.97 9.48 21.94
N LYS A 58 9.26 9.08 23.18
CA LYS A 58 8.23 8.84 24.21
C LYS A 58 7.43 10.10 24.60
N MET A 59 7.95 11.28 24.27
CA MET A 59 7.31 12.57 24.48
C MET A 59 6.48 13.01 23.27
N LEU A 60 6.40 12.18 22.23
CA LEU A 60 5.75 12.46 20.94
C LEU A 60 6.43 13.57 20.12
N ASP A 61 7.71 13.84 20.38
CA ASP A 61 8.51 14.69 19.49
C ASP A 61 9.04 13.87 18.32
N LEU A 62 9.05 14.50 17.14
CA LEU A 62 9.59 13.92 15.93
C LEU A 62 11.08 13.59 16.09
N THR A 63 11.45 12.34 15.81
CA THR A 63 12.82 11.85 15.99
C THR A 63 13.24 10.97 14.81
N ASP A 64 14.55 10.76 14.68
CA ASP A 64 15.14 9.89 13.68
C ASP A 64 14.80 8.42 13.93
N CYS A 65 14.52 7.67 12.86
CA CYS A 65 14.09 6.26 12.91
C CYS A 65 15.23 5.24 13.13
N ASP A 66 16.33 5.64 13.77
CA ASP A 66 17.56 4.84 13.80
C ASP A 66 17.51 3.59 14.67
N THR A 67 16.57 3.50 15.60
CA THR A 67 16.51 2.43 16.60
C THR A 67 15.80 1.15 16.13
N VAL A 68 15.32 1.12 14.89
CA VAL A 68 14.65 -0.08 14.35
C VAL A 68 15.72 -1.13 14.03
N LYS A 69 15.58 -2.32 14.64
CA LYS A 69 16.48 -3.46 14.41
C LYS A 69 16.48 -3.83 12.93
N GLU A 70 17.65 -4.11 12.38
CA GLU A 70 17.89 -4.58 11.01
C GLU A 70 17.36 -6.01 10.78
N GLY A 71 16.06 -6.23 11.01
CA GLY A 71 15.37 -7.45 10.61
C GLY A 71 15.07 -7.39 9.12
N ASP A 72 13.88 -6.90 8.77
CA ASP A 72 13.42 -6.81 7.38
C ASP A 72 13.96 -5.59 6.62
N PHE A 73 14.70 -4.71 7.28
CA PHE A 73 15.21 -3.46 6.72
C PHE A 73 16.72 -3.52 6.54
N ILE A 74 17.18 -3.10 5.36
CA ILE A 74 18.59 -2.87 5.07
C ILE A 74 18.93 -1.41 5.32
N ARG A 75 20.10 -1.17 5.92
CA ARG A 75 20.65 0.17 6.08
C ARG A 75 21.67 0.45 4.97
N ILE A 76 21.41 1.49 4.18
CA ILE A 76 22.30 1.92 3.10
C ILE A 76 22.54 3.41 3.28
N ALA A 77 23.77 3.77 3.65
CA ALA A 77 24.09 5.11 4.13
C ALA A 77 23.10 5.53 5.25
N ASP A 78 22.34 6.60 5.02
CA ASP A 78 21.37 7.15 5.97
C ASP A 78 19.96 6.54 5.83
N ILE A 79 19.74 5.64 4.88
CA ILE A 79 18.42 5.10 4.57
C ILE A 79 18.22 3.76 5.23
N LEU A 80 17.13 3.65 6.00
CA LEU A 80 16.59 2.37 6.46
C LEU A 80 15.37 2.02 5.61
N THR A 81 15.45 0.94 4.83
CA THR A 81 14.39 0.56 3.87
C THR A 81 14.41 -0.94 3.60
N ASN A 82 13.28 -1.52 3.18
CA ASN A 82 13.22 -2.87 2.60
C ASN A 82 12.98 -2.83 1.07
N CYS A 83 13.00 -1.64 0.47
CA CYS A 83 12.81 -1.43 -0.95
C CYS A 83 14.01 -1.93 -1.75
N ASN A 84 13.75 -2.35 -3.00
CA ASN A 84 14.83 -2.72 -3.91
C ASN A 84 15.57 -1.48 -4.41
N ILE A 85 16.80 -1.26 -3.93
CA ILE A 85 17.62 -0.09 -4.31
C ILE A 85 18.05 -0.06 -5.79
N LYS A 86 18.05 -1.21 -6.46
CA LYS A 86 18.49 -1.32 -7.86
C LYS A 86 17.37 -1.04 -8.86
N LYS A 87 16.12 -0.97 -8.39
CA LYS A 87 14.94 -0.76 -9.20
C LYS A 87 14.18 0.49 -8.73
N PRO A 88 13.49 1.20 -9.62
CA PRO A 88 12.59 2.26 -9.18
C PRO A 88 11.47 1.68 -8.31
N VAL A 89 11.10 2.43 -7.28
CA VAL A 89 9.95 2.18 -6.41
C VAL A 89 8.72 2.80 -7.06
N MET A 90 7.73 1.98 -7.35
CA MET A 90 6.48 2.40 -7.98
C MET A 90 5.60 3.11 -6.96
N TYR A 91 5.12 4.28 -7.35
CA TYR A 91 4.16 5.08 -6.60
C TYR A 91 2.97 5.39 -7.52
N TYR A 92 1.93 4.57 -7.42
CA TYR A 92 0.72 4.69 -8.22
C TYR A 92 -0.35 5.48 -7.48
N PRO A 93 -1.25 6.18 -8.20
CA PRO A 93 -2.33 6.88 -7.54
C PRO A 93 -3.36 5.90 -6.98
N ASP A 94 -4.10 6.30 -5.95
CA ASP A 94 -5.03 5.43 -5.20
C ASP A 94 -6.17 4.86 -6.09
N ASN A 95 -6.36 5.41 -7.28
CA ASN A 95 -7.34 5.00 -8.29
C ASN A 95 -6.78 4.06 -9.37
N VAL A 96 -5.60 3.45 -9.16
CA VAL A 96 -5.13 2.36 -10.02
C VAL A 96 -5.93 1.09 -9.71
N THR A 97 -7.00 0.92 -10.47
CA THR A 97 -7.46 -0.42 -10.85
C THR A 97 -6.22 -1.14 -11.37
N ALA A 98 -5.80 -2.22 -10.70
CA ALA A 98 -4.61 -2.97 -11.07
C ALA A 98 -4.56 -3.11 -12.60
N PRO A 99 -3.39 -2.91 -13.25
CA PRO A 99 -3.30 -3.03 -14.69
C PRO A 99 -3.95 -4.34 -15.09
N VAL A 100 -5.08 -4.25 -15.81
CA VAL A 100 -5.66 -5.42 -16.45
C VAL A 100 -4.51 -5.98 -17.29
N PRO A 101 -4.15 -7.27 -17.15
CA PRO A 101 -3.14 -7.85 -18.02
C PRO A 101 -3.59 -7.58 -19.44
N ILE A 102 -2.85 -6.73 -20.16
CA ILE A 102 -3.05 -6.56 -21.59
C ILE A 102 -2.62 -7.89 -22.17
N ALA A 103 -3.60 -8.78 -22.36
CA ALA A 103 -3.44 -9.91 -23.24
C ALA A 103 -3.25 -9.32 -24.63
N ILE A 104 -1.99 -9.17 -25.04
CA ILE A 104 -1.65 -9.00 -26.43
C ILE A 104 -1.92 -10.36 -27.06
N SER A 105 -3.14 -10.55 -27.55
CA SER A 105 -3.41 -11.52 -28.60
C SER A 105 -3.26 -10.77 -29.90
N ASP A 106 -2.22 -11.13 -30.65
CA ASP A 106 -2.13 -10.87 -32.07
C ASP A 106 -3.41 -11.39 -32.73
N ASP A 107 -4.16 -10.52 -33.42
CA ASP A 107 -4.81 -10.77 -34.71
C ASP A 107 -5.78 -9.62 -35.06
N GLU A 108 -5.85 -9.40 -36.38
CA GLU A 108 -6.35 -8.27 -37.16
C GLU A 108 -7.87 -8.03 -37.14
N GLU A 109 -8.26 -6.78 -37.45
CA GLU A 109 -9.52 -6.26 -38.00
C GLU A 109 -10.87 -6.91 -37.59
N ASP A 110 -11.78 -6.14 -36.97
CA ASP A 110 -12.84 -5.42 -37.70
C ASP A 110 -13.75 -4.61 -36.75
N SER A 111 -14.34 -3.58 -37.33
CA SER A 111 -15.29 -2.61 -36.78
C SER A 111 -16.53 -3.18 -36.07
N VAL A 112 -16.71 -2.93 -34.76
CA VAL A 112 -18.06 -2.75 -34.15
C VAL A 112 -17.98 -1.88 -32.89
N LEU A 113 -18.64 -0.72 -32.93
CA LEU A 113 -19.08 0.02 -31.74
C LEU A 113 -20.05 -0.85 -30.94
N MET A 114 -19.59 -1.46 -29.85
CA MET A 114 -20.46 -2.20 -28.94
C MET A 114 -20.42 -1.58 -27.54
N THR A 115 -21.45 -0.78 -27.27
CA THR A 115 -21.85 -0.31 -25.95
C THR A 115 -22.01 -1.53 -25.02
N ILE A 116 -21.26 -1.60 -23.92
CA ILE A 116 -21.45 -2.64 -22.90
C ILE A 116 -21.57 -2.01 -21.51
N PRO A 117 -22.54 -2.45 -20.67
CA PRO A 117 -23.13 -1.66 -19.61
C PRO A 117 -22.37 -1.77 -18.28
N ARG A 118 -22.58 -0.76 -17.44
CA ARG A 118 -22.13 -0.66 -16.05
C ARG A 118 -22.67 -1.84 -15.24
N THR A 119 -21.88 -2.89 -15.03
CA THR A 119 -22.30 -4.06 -14.25
C THR A 119 -22.10 -3.85 -12.75
N THR A 120 -23.21 -3.79 -12.04
CA THR A 120 -23.39 -3.67 -10.58
C THR A 120 -23.06 -4.94 -9.79
N ALA A 121 -22.27 -5.86 -10.36
CA ALA A 121 -22.17 -7.25 -9.87
C ALA A 121 -21.05 -7.50 -8.85
N THR A 122 -20.14 -6.55 -8.60
CA THR A 122 -19.00 -6.75 -7.67
C THR A 122 -19.27 -6.31 -6.24
N MET A 123 -20.34 -5.52 -5.99
CA MET A 123 -20.67 -5.03 -4.65
C MET A 123 -21.38 -6.09 -3.77
N SER A 124 -22.11 -7.03 -4.38
CA SER A 124 -22.88 -8.03 -3.64
C SER A 124 -22.01 -9.10 -2.95
N THR A 125 -20.83 -9.37 -3.48
CA THR A 125 -19.92 -10.40 -2.95
C THR A 125 -19.14 -9.91 -1.74
N LEU A 126 -18.77 -8.62 -1.68
CA LEU A 126 -18.08 -8.04 -0.54
C LEU A 126 -19.02 -7.88 0.67
N ASP A 127 -20.24 -7.41 0.44
CA ASP A 127 -21.27 -7.27 1.49
C ASP A 127 -21.65 -8.62 2.10
N SER A 128 -21.72 -9.67 1.29
CA SER A 128 -22.04 -11.02 1.80
C SER A 128 -20.93 -11.59 2.68
N LEU A 129 -19.66 -11.34 2.37
CA LEU A 129 -18.53 -11.75 3.22
C LEU A 129 -18.49 -10.97 4.53
N TYR A 130 -18.77 -9.66 4.50
CA TYR A 130 -18.82 -8.82 5.70
C TYR A 130 -19.96 -9.23 6.64
N ASN A 131 -21.16 -9.44 6.10
CA ASN A 131 -22.33 -9.89 6.88
C ASN A 131 -22.12 -11.27 7.51
N THR A 132 -21.47 -12.20 6.80
CA THR A 132 -21.17 -13.54 7.35
C THR A 132 -20.23 -13.44 8.56
N ARG A 133 -19.25 -12.53 8.52
CA ARG A 133 -18.31 -12.31 9.63
C ARG A 133 -19.01 -11.72 10.86
N GLU A 134 -19.89 -10.73 10.68
CA GLU A 134 -20.65 -10.14 11.79
C GLU A 134 -21.60 -11.15 12.45
N TYR A 135 -22.26 -12.01 11.65
CA TYR A 135 -23.11 -13.07 12.17
C TYR A 135 -22.32 -14.06 13.03
N LEU A 136 -21.15 -14.51 12.57
CA LEU A 136 -20.29 -15.44 13.30
C LEU A 136 -19.77 -14.84 14.62
N ILE A 137 -19.39 -13.55 14.62
CA ILE A 137 -18.95 -12.85 15.83
C ILE A 137 -20.10 -12.75 16.84
N THR A 138 -21.30 -12.40 16.36
CA THR A 138 -22.49 -12.28 17.21
C THR A 138 -22.87 -13.63 17.81
N PHE A 139 -22.88 -14.69 16.98
CA PHE A 139 -23.18 -16.05 17.41
C PHE A 139 -22.18 -16.57 18.45
N TYR A 140 -20.89 -16.31 18.25
CA TYR A 140 -19.86 -16.65 19.23
C TYR A 140 -20.06 -15.90 20.55
N ARG A 141 -20.38 -14.61 20.51
CA ARG A 141 -20.69 -13.82 21.72
C ARG A 141 -21.90 -14.37 22.46
N THR A 142 -22.97 -14.74 21.76
CA THR A 142 -24.17 -15.31 22.39
C THR A 142 -23.90 -16.67 23.01
N ILE A 143 -23.18 -17.55 22.32
CA ILE A 143 -22.78 -18.86 22.88
C ILE A 143 -21.92 -18.66 24.13
N LYS A 144 -20.94 -17.75 24.06
CA LYS A 144 -20.05 -17.46 25.20
C LYS A 144 -20.83 -16.95 26.41
N LEU A 145 -21.85 -16.11 26.21
CA LEU A 145 -22.74 -15.65 27.28
C LEU A 145 -23.59 -16.78 27.85
N LEU A 146 -24.13 -17.67 27.01
CA LEU A 146 -24.92 -18.81 27.45
C LEU A 146 -24.09 -19.78 28.30
N ILE A 147 -22.85 -20.08 27.89
CA ILE A 147 -21.93 -20.92 28.68
C ILE A 147 -21.65 -20.30 30.05
N TRP A 148 -21.42 -18.99 30.10
CA TRP A 148 -21.21 -18.25 31.35
C TRP A 148 -22.43 -18.18 32.26
N ALA A 149 -23.65 -18.23 31.71
CA ALA A 149 -24.90 -18.21 32.47
C ALA A 149 -25.31 -19.58 33.01
N THR A 150 -24.65 -20.66 32.57
CA THR A 150 -24.93 -22.05 32.97
C THR A 150 -23.93 -22.65 33.97
N ILE A 151 -22.92 -21.87 34.38
CA ILE A 151 -21.94 -22.18 35.44
C ILE A 151 -22.21 -21.25 36.62
#